data_AF-X1SF52-F1
#
_entry.id   AF-X1SF52-F1
#
_cell.length_a   1.000
_cell.length_b   1.000
_cell.length_c   1.000
_cell.angle_alpha   90.00
_cell.angle_beta   90.00
_cell.angle_gamma   90.00
#
_symmetry.space_group_name_H-M   'P 1'
#
loop_
_entity.id
_entity.type
_entity.pdbx_description
1 polymer ?
#
loop_
_entity_poly.entity_id
_entity_poly.type
_entity_poly.pdbx_seq_one_letter_code
_entity_poly.pdbx_strand_id
1 'polypeptide(L)'
;MHGCDVGRFTRKSIEEYFVAVCNAIGMEREDLHFWDYDGVPAEEVSNEAHLSGTSAIQFITTSNIVIHTLDLLGAVYVNIFSCKSFDKKVAEKLTKEFFGAKEIRTHFIERI
;
A
#
# COMPACT_ATOMS: atom_id res chain seq x y z
N MET A 1 -8.48 0.67 4.50
CA MET A 1 -8.81 2.11 4.57
C MET A 1 -9.90 2.39 3.55
N HIS A 2 -10.82 3.30 3.85
CA HIS A 2 -11.93 3.66 2.97
C HIS A 2 -12.05 5.18 2.81
N GLY A 3 -12.65 5.59 1.69
CA GLY A 3 -12.77 7.00 1.32
C GLY A 3 -11.41 7.64 1.06
N CYS A 4 -10.52 6.93 0.37
CA CYS A 4 -9.20 7.39 0.00
C CYS A 4 -9.25 8.24 -1.27
N ASP A 5 -8.20 9.05 -1.49
CA ASP A 5 -7.97 9.77 -2.72
C ASP A 5 -7.48 8.82 -3.82
N VAL A 6 -8.34 8.52 -4.79
CA VAL A 6 -8.02 7.61 -5.92
C VAL A 6 -6.88 8.17 -6.78
N GLY A 7 -6.64 9.49 -6.77
CA GLY A 7 -5.47 10.08 -7.44
C GLY A 7 -4.13 9.56 -6.90
N ARG A 8 -4.12 8.94 -5.72
CA ARG A 8 -2.94 8.35 -5.07
C ARG A 8 -2.68 6.90 -5.44
N PHE A 9 -3.48 6.27 -6.30
CA PHE A 9 -3.38 4.83 -6.57
C PHE A 9 -2.44 4.48 -7.74
N THR A 10 -1.73 5.47 -8.28
CA THR A 10 -0.76 5.28 -9.37
C THR A 10 0.52 4.59 -8.88
N ARG A 11 1.20 3.83 -9.75
CA ARG A 11 2.52 3.23 -9.47
C ARG A 11 3.49 4.22 -8.83
N LYS A 12 3.60 5.43 -9.39
CA LYS A 12 4.46 6.51 -8.88
C LYS A 12 4.10 6.91 -7.44
N SER A 13 2.82 7.14 -7.17
CA SER A 13 2.34 7.51 -5.83
C SER A 13 2.56 6.36 -4.83
N ILE A 14 2.36 5.11 -5.26
CA ILE A 14 2.63 3.93 -4.42
C ILE A 14 4.13 3.79 -4.12
N GLU A 15 5.02 4.07 -5.07
CA GLU A 15 6.46 4.10 -4.84
C GLU A 15 6.85 5.20 -3.83
N GLU A 16 6.29 6.41 -3.98
CA GLU A 16 6.47 7.52 -3.03
C GLU A 16 5.99 7.14 -1.62
N TYR A 17 4.88 6.39 -1.53
CA TYR A 17 4.39 5.85 -0.26
C TYR A 17 5.41 4.89 0.37
N PHE A 18 5.94 3.94 -0.41
CA PHE A 18 6.93 2.98 0.10
C PHE A 18 8.18 3.67 0.63
N VAL A 19 8.67 4.70 -0.07
CA VAL A 19 9.78 5.55 0.41
C VAL A 19 9.42 6.19 1.75
N ALA A 20 8.26 6.84 1.83
CA ALA A 20 7.84 7.56 3.02
C ALA A 20 7.66 6.63 4.24
N VAL A 21 6.97 5.50 4.06
CA VAL A 21 6.71 4.57 5.16
C VAL A 21 7.98 3.86 5.61
N CYS A 22 8.86 3.43 4.70
CA CYS A 22 10.13 2.78 5.06
C CYS A 22 11.04 3.74 5.85
N ASN A 23 11.13 5.00 5.43
CA ASN A 23 11.86 6.04 6.17
C ASN A 23 11.26 6.25 7.58
N ALA A 24 9.93 6.30 7.69
CA ALA A 24 9.25 6.53 8.96
C ALA A 24 9.40 5.36 9.95
N ILE A 25 9.46 4.12 9.45
CA ILE A 25 9.64 2.91 10.30
C ILE A 25 11.11 2.49 10.42
N GLY A 26 12.03 3.20 9.76
CA GLY A 26 13.46 2.92 9.79
C GLY A 26 13.83 1.55 9.22
N MET A 27 13.22 1.17 8.10
CA MET A 27 13.50 -0.05 7.35
C MET A 27 14.18 0.29 6.02
N GLU A 28 15.10 -0.58 5.60
CA GLU A 28 15.79 -0.47 4.32
C GLU A 28 14.97 -1.16 3.22
N ARG A 29 14.88 -0.51 2.06
CA ARG A 29 14.11 -0.99 0.90
C ARG A 29 14.97 -1.89 0.03
N GLU A 30 14.36 -2.98 -0.42
CA GLU A 30 14.92 -3.94 -1.38
C GLU A 30 14.08 -3.87 -2.68
N ASP A 31 13.84 -5.01 -3.31
CA ASP A 31 13.05 -5.14 -4.54
C ASP A 31 11.61 -4.65 -4.39
N LEU A 32 11.11 -3.98 -5.44
CA LEU A 32 9.73 -3.51 -5.56
C LEU A 32 9.11 -4.16 -6.80
N HIS A 33 7.96 -4.81 -6.62
CA HIS A 33 7.19 -5.41 -7.70
C HIS A 33 5.76 -4.90 -7.72
N PHE A 34 5.26 -4.66 -8.92
CA PHE A 34 3.89 -4.27 -9.18
C PHE A 34 3.15 -5.38 -9.92
N TRP A 35 1.86 -5.49 -9.61
CA TRP A 35 0.87 -6.20 -10.41
C TRP A 35 -0.32 -5.28 -10.61
N ASP A 36 -0.60 -4.95 -11.86
CA ASP A 36 -1.72 -4.11 -12.30
C ASP A 36 -1.93 -4.33 -13.81
N TYR A 37 -2.76 -3.48 -14.43
CA TYR A 37 -3.05 -3.53 -15.86
C TYR A 37 -2.18 -2.59 -16.71
N ASP A 38 -1.04 -2.11 -16.20
CA ASP A 38 -0.12 -1.28 -16.99
C ASP A 38 0.39 -2.08 -18.20
N GLY A 39 0.12 -1.57 -19.40
CA GLY A 39 0.45 -2.24 -20.66
C GLY A 39 -0.55 -3.32 -21.11
N VAL A 40 -1.65 -3.54 -20.38
CA VAL A 40 -2.74 -4.45 -20.80
C VAL A 40 -3.73 -3.70 -21.70
N PRO A 41 -4.17 -4.29 -22.84
CA PRO A 41 -5.21 -3.68 -23.68
C PRO A 41 -6.49 -3.37 -22.91
N ALA A 42 -7.13 -2.25 -23.21
CA ALA A 42 -8.32 -1.79 -22.46
C ALA A 42 -9.47 -2.81 -22.49
N GLU A 43 -9.60 -3.63 -23.54
CA GLU A 43 -10.63 -4.66 -23.62
C GLU A 43 -10.39 -5.84 -22.65
N GLU A 44 -9.16 -6.03 -22.17
CA GLU A 44 -8.77 -7.10 -21.26
C GLU A 44 -8.74 -6.66 -19.79
N VAL A 45 -8.94 -5.36 -19.52
CA VAL A 45 -9.02 -4.82 -18.17
C VAL A 45 -10.36 -5.21 -17.54
N SER A 46 -10.31 -5.85 -16.38
CA SER A 46 -11.52 -6.22 -15.66
C SER A 46 -12.30 -4.98 -15.19
N ASN A 47 -13.61 -4.97 -15.46
CA ASN A 47 -14.53 -3.95 -14.97
C ASN A 47 -15.10 -4.27 -13.58
N GLU A 48 -14.68 -5.37 -12.95
CA GLU A 48 -15.15 -5.74 -11.63
C GLU A 48 -14.44 -4.91 -10.55
N ALA A 49 -15.21 -4.25 -9.68
CA ALA A 49 -14.69 -3.31 -8.69
C ALA A 49 -13.64 -3.87 -7.72
N HIS A 50 -13.60 -5.19 -7.54
CA HIS A 50 -12.62 -5.86 -6.68
C HIS A 50 -11.39 -6.39 -7.46
N LEU A 51 -11.42 -6.35 -8.79
CA LEU A 51 -10.31 -6.73 -9.67
C LEU A 51 -9.63 -5.50 -10.29
N SER A 52 -10.21 -4.32 -10.16
CA SER A 52 -9.69 -3.05 -10.67
C SER A 52 -8.85 -2.34 -9.61
N GLY A 53 -7.53 -2.27 -9.85
CA GLY A 53 -6.58 -1.51 -9.05
C GLY A 53 -5.15 -2.03 -9.17
N THR A 54 -4.30 -1.60 -8.24
CA THR A 54 -2.86 -1.91 -8.24
C THR A 54 -2.49 -2.68 -6.98
N SER A 55 -1.78 -3.78 -7.17
CA SER A 55 -1.09 -4.50 -6.10
C SER A 55 0.41 -4.23 -6.19
N ALA A 56 1.07 -4.02 -5.07
CA ALA A 56 2.52 -3.91 -5.04
C ALA A 56 3.11 -4.50 -3.77
N ILE A 57 4.32 -5.02 -3.90
CA ILE A 57 5.12 -5.57 -2.81
C ILE A 57 6.45 -4.85 -2.81
N GLN A 58 6.74 -4.12 -1.73
CA GLN A 58 8.06 -3.63 -1.41
C GLN A 58 8.71 -4.61 -0.44
N PHE A 59 9.70 -5.34 -0.91
CA PHE A 59 10.60 -6.06 -0.01
C PHE A 59 11.40 -5.04 0.79
N ILE A 60 11.60 -5.34 2.07
CA ILE A 60 12.48 -4.62 2.97
C ILE A 60 13.39 -5.66 3.61
N THR A 61 14.50 -5.25 4.20
CA THR A 61 15.46 -6.22 4.77
C THR A 61 14.75 -7.23 5.69
N THR A 62 14.85 -8.52 5.32
CA THR A 62 14.22 -9.71 5.94
C THR A 62 12.68 -9.73 6.04
N SER A 63 11.95 -8.84 5.37
CA SER A 63 10.48 -8.76 5.48
C SER A 63 9.82 -8.02 4.29
N ASN A 64 8.58 -7.55 4.41
CA ASN A 64 7.88 -6.90 3.27
C ASN A 64 6.75 -5.96 3.67
N ILE A 65 6.41 -5.04 2.77
CA ILE A 65 5.22 -4.20 2.82
C ILE A 65 4.39 -4.47 1.57
N VAL A 66 3.12 -4.82 1.74
CA VAL A 66 2.19 -5.11 0.65
C VAL A 66 1.10 -4.04 0.62
N ILE A 67 0.74 -3.61 -0.58
CA ILE A 67 -0.41 -2.72 -0.83
C ILE A 67 -1.32 -3.30 -1.90
N HIS A 68 -2.62 -3.11 -1.69
CA HIS A 68 -3.66 -3.35 -2.69
C HIS A 68 -4.58 -2.13 -2.73
N THR A 69 -4.68 -1.46 -3.89
CA THR A 69 -5.67 -0.42 -4.15
C THR A 69 -6.87 -1.01 -4.87
N LEU A 70 -8.06 -0.48 -4.59
CA LEU A 70 -9.30 -0.80 -5.30
C LEU A 70 -9.89 0.52 -5.79
N ASP A 71 -9.66 0.82 -7.06
CA ASP A 71 -9.85 2.15 -7.64
C ASP A 71 -11.32 2.57 -7.60
N LEU A 72 -12.22 1.67 -8.01
CA LEU A 72 -13.66 1.90 -8.01
C LEU A 72 -14.27 2.00 -6.60
N LEU A 73 -13.59 1.49 -5.58
CA LEU A 73 -14.06 1.50 -4.19
C LEU A 73 -13.40 2.61 -3.35
N GLY A 74 -12.39 3.32 -3.88
CA GLY A 74 -11.61 4.29 -3.11
C GLY A 74 -11.02 3.66 -1.84
N ALA A 75 -10.61 2.39 -1.92
CA ALA A 75 -10.16 1.60 -0.79
C ALA A 75 -8.70 1.17 -0.99
N VAL A 76 -7.97 1.11 0.12
CA VAL A 76 -6.57 0.66 0.15
C VAL A 76 -6.37 -0.28 1.32
N TYR A 77 -5.71 -1.40 1.06
CA TYR A 77 -5.27 -2.37 2.05
C TYR A 77 -3.75 -2.34 2.09
N VAL A 78 -3.19 -2.12 3.27
CA VAL A 78 -1.74 -2.13 3.49
C VAL A 78 -1.42 -3.17 4.55
N ASN A 79 -0.41 -4.00 4.29
CA ASN A 79 0.21 -4.86 5.27
C ASN A 79 1.67 -4.47 5.45
N ILE A 80 2.05 -4.02 6.64
CA ILE A 80 3.45 -3.74 7.01
C ILE A 80 3.90 -4.92 7.86
N PHE A 81 4.72 -5.80 7.30
CA PHE A 81 5.34 -6.90 8.02
C PHE A 81 6.82 -6.61 8.20
N SER A 82 7.28 -6.55 9.45
CA SER A 82 8.66 -6.20 9.79
C SER A 82 9.19 -7.10 10.89
N CYS A 83 10.45 -7.51 10.78
CA CYS A 83 11.18 -8.19 11.86
C CYS A 83 11.66 -7.20 12.94
N LYS A 84 11.75 -5.91 12.62
CA LYS A 84 12.15 -4.84 13.53
C LYS A 84 10.92 -4.13 14.11
N SER A 85 10.95 -3.82 15.40
CA SER A 85 9.92 -3.00 16.04
C SER A 85 9.89 -1.57 15.46
N PHE A 86 8.69 -1.05 15.27
CA PHE A 86 8.46 0.32 14.80
C PHE A 86 7.26 0.95 15.52
N ASP A 87 7.16 2.28 15.47
CA ASP A 87 6.00 2.98 16.03
C ASP A 87 4.78 2.80 15.12
N LYS A 88 3.86 1.97 15.60
CA LYS A 88 2.59 1.68 14.92
C LYS A 88 1.72 2.91 14.66
N LYS A 89 1.72 3.90 15.56
CA LYS A 89 0.92 5.12 15.42
C LYS A 89 1.49 6.02 14.34
N VAL A 90 2.81 6.07 14.21
CA VAL A 90 3.49 6.79 13.12
C VAL A 90 3.13 6.17 11.77
N ALA A 91 3.24 4.85 11.65
CA ALA A 91 2.88 4.14 10.42
C ALA A 91 1.39 4.31 10.05
N GLU A 92 0.49 4.18 11.03
CA GLU A 92 -0.96 4.38 10.82
C GLU A 92 -1.28 5.81 10.37
N LYS A 93 -0.74 6.81 11.07
CA LYS A 93 -0.97 8.23 10.75
C LYS A 93 -0.46 8.58 9.36
N LEU A 94 0.79 8.22 9.05
CA LEU A 94 1.40 8.46 7.75
C LEU A 94 0.56 7.82 6.65
N THR A 95 0.17 6.56 6.83
CA THR A 95 -0.59 5.82 5.82
C THR A 95 -1.97 6.43 5.59
N LYS A 96 -2.67 6.82 6.67
CA LYS A 96 -3.97 7.52 6.56
C LYS A 96 -3.84 8.84 5.81
N GLU A 97 -2.86 9.67 6.19
CA GLU A 97 -2.65 10.99 5.60
C GLU A 97 -2.21 10.89 4.14
N PHE A 98 -1.32 9.95 3.81
CA PHE A 98 -0.80 9.76 2.45
C PHE A 98 -1.92 9.46 1.45
N PHE A 99 -2.83 8.54 1.80
CA PHE A 99 -3.96 8.16 0.94
C PHE A 99 -5.19 9.03 1.13
N GLY A 100 -5.15 10.06 1.97
CA GLY A 100 -6.30 10.93 2.24
C GLY A 100 -7.52 10.17 2.79
N ALA A 101 -7.30 9.07 3.51
CA ALA A 101 -8.37 8.16 3.92
C ALA A 101 -9.28 8.80 4.99
N LYS A 102 -10.59 8.78 4.75
CA LYS A 102 -11.60 9.21 5.73
C LYS A 102 -11.65 8.24 6.92
N GLU A 103 -11.58 6.95 6.63
CA GLU A 103 -11.68 5.88 7.63
C GLU A 103 -10.50 4.91 7.54
N ILE A 104 -9.97 4.55 8.71
CA ILE A 104 -8.90 3.58 8.85
C ILE A 104 -9.29 2.56 9.92
N ARG A 105 -9.01 1.29 9.64
CA ARG A 105 -9.10 0.18 10.60
C ARG A 105 -7.78 -0.56 10.56
N THR A 106 -7.11 -0.65 11.70
CA THR A 106 -5.80 -1.29 11.83
C THR A 106 -5.88 -2.48 12.77
N HIS A 107 -5.08 -3.50 12.50
CA HIS A 107 -4.82 -4.60 13.42
C HIS A 107 -3.32 -4.76 13.59
N PHE A 108 -2.87 -4.95 14.82
CA PHE A 108 -1.47 -5.17 15.15
C PHE A 108 -1.30 -6.58 15.68
N ILE A 109 -0.37 -7.33 15.09
CA ILE A 109 -0.08 -8.71 15.44
C ILE A 109 1.41 -8.81 15.73
N GLU A 110 1.76 -9.12 16.97
CA GLU A 110 3.11 -9.52 17.33
C GLU A 110 3.29 -11.00 16.99
N ARG A 111 4.39 -11.33 16.29
CA ARG A 111 4.72 -12.71 15.92
C ARG A 111 5.95 -13.10 16.72
N ILE A 112 5.73 -13.87 17.79
CA ILE A 112 6.73 -14.36 18.75
C ILE A 112 6.85 -15.87 18.60
#